data_AF-A0A542ZG84-F1
#
_entry.id   AF-A0A542ZG84-F1
#
_cell.length_a   1.000
_cell.length_b   1.000
_cell.length_c   1.000
_cell.angle_alpha   90.00
_cell.angle_beta   90.00
_cell.angle_gamma   90.00
#
_symmetry.space_group_name_H-M   'P 1'
#
loop_
_entity.id
_entity.type
_entity.pdbx_description
1 polymer ?
#
loop_
_entity_poly.entity_id
_entity_poly.type
_entity_poly.pdbx_seq_one_letter_code
_entity_poly.pdbx_strand_id
1 'polypeptide(L)'
;MVVGVDGSEASLAAVRWAVDEGRARGCPVLAVIGWSYHPTWSYTTVGNMYPAPSAVLPSSWDPIMTDPPPPEHETEVDAEAAVRNAADATVTQVLEEDEKAGRTPVKVTTEAVEGHPAQVLLDAVTPADVLVVGSRGHGGVAGALLGSVTQHVVNHALCPVVVIPHGR
;
A
#
# COMPACT_ATOMS: atom_id res chain seq x y z
N MET A 1 11.27 10.93 8.70
CA MET A 1 10.06 11.24 7.91
C MET A 1 9.47 9.95 7.41
N VAL A 2 8.15 9.89 7.23
CA VAL A 2 7.45 8.70 6.77
C VAL A 2 6.70 9.01 5.47
N VAL A 3 6.77 8.14 4.48
CA VAL A 3 6.03 8.28 3.22
C VAL A 3 5.23 7.02 2.93
N GLY A 4 3.94 7.20 2.64
CA GLY A 4 3.08 6.11 2.21
C GLY A 4 3.34 5.74 0.76
N VAL A 5 3.60 4.46 0.51
CA VAL A 5 3.85 3.92 -0.82
C VAL A 5 2.79 2.91 -1.16
N ASP A 6 2.18 3.05 -2.34
CA ASP A 6 1.31 2.03 -2.90
C ASP A 6 1.77 1.60 -4.30
N GLY A 7 2.72 2.31 -4.92
CA GLY A 7 3.24 2.05 -6.27
C GLY A 7 2.52 2.87 -7.36
N SER A 8 1.60 3.77 -7.00
CA SER A 8 0.95 4.67 -7.96
C SER A 8 1.88 5.82 -8.38
N GLU A 9 1.57 6.49 -9.49
CA GLU A 9 2.23 7.75 -9.87
C GLU A 9 2.18 8.82 -8.76
N ALA A 10 1.08 8.87 -8.01
CA ALA A 10 0.94 9.78 -6.88
C ALA A 10 1.88 9.42 -5.72
N SER A 11 2.06 8.11 -5.47
CA SER A 11 3.04 7.59 -4.53
C SER A 11 4.47 7.88 -4.99
N LEU A 12 4.79 7.75 -6.28
CA LEU A 12 6.11 8.09 -6.81
C LEU A 12 6.44 9.58 -6.58
N ALA A 13 5.49 10.48 -6.87
CA ALA A 13 5.65 11.91 -6.58
C ALA A 13 5.83 12.18 -5.08
N ALA A 14 5.12 11.45 -4.23
CA ALA A 14 5.27 11.53 -2.78
C ALA A 14 6.66 11.10 -2.31
N VAL A 15 7.21 10.00 -2.85
CA VAL A 15 8.57 9.53 -2.54
C VAL A 15 9.61 10.55 -2.98
N ARG A 16 9.51 11.10 -4.20
CA ARG A 16 10.41 12.17 -4.68
C ARG A 16 10.43 13.35 -3.71
N TRP A 17 9.26 13.83 -3.32
CA TRP A 17 9.15 14.94 -2.38
C TRP A 17 9.76 14.61 -1.03
N ALA A 18 9.47 13.43 -0.48
CA ALA A 18 10.00 12.99 0.81
C ALA A 18 11.53 12.86 0.80
N VAL A 19 12.12 12.40 -0.32
CA VAL A 19 13.58 12.32 -0.49
C VAL A 19 14.20 13.72 -0.57
N ASP A 20 13.61 14.64 -1.34
CA ASP A 20 14.09 16.02 -1.43
C ASP A 20 14.02 16.74 -0.07
N GLU A 21 12.94 16.55 0.68
CA GLU A 21 12.79 17.13 2.01
C GLU A 21 13.73 16.45 3.04
N GLY A 22 13.87 15.12 2.96
CA GLY A 22 14.80 14.35 3.77
C GLY A 22 16.24 14.82 3.59
N ARG A 23 16.63 15.09 2.35
CA ARG A 23 17.92 15.70 1.98
C ARG A 23 18.08 17.09 2.59
N ALA A 24 17.10 17.96 2.41
CA ALA A 24 17.16 19.34 2.91
C ALA A 24 17.27 19.41 4.44
N ARG A 25 16.66 18.45 5.15
CA ARG A 25 16.65 18.38 6.62
C ARG A 25 17.72 17.47 7.22
N GLY A 26 18.45 16.71 6.40
CA GLY A 26 19.40 15.70 6.88
C GLY A 26 18.74 14.59 7.70
N CYS A 27 17.50 14.21 7.35
CA CYS A 27 16.74 13.19 8.07
C CYS A 27 16.41 11.99 7.18
N PRO A 28 16.36 10.76 7.74
CA PRO A 28 16.02 9.57 6.98
C PRO A 28 14.55 9.54 6.58
N VAL A 29 14.26 8.83 5.50
CA VAL A 29 12.91 8.57 4.99
C VAL A 29 12.56 7.10 5.18
N LEU A 30 11.40 6.84 5.78
CA LEU A 30 10.80 5.51 5.89
C LEU A 30 9.65 5.41 4.88
N ALA A 31 9.79 4.58 3.87
CA ALA A 31 8.74 4.23 2.92
C ALA A 31 7.90 3.07 3.49
N VAL A 32 6.60 3.27 3.65
CA VAL A 32 5.69 2.28 4.26
C VAL A 32 4.61 1.90 3.28
N ILE A 33 4.42 0.61 3.08
CA ILE A 33 3.32 0.04 2.30
C ILE A 33 2.48 -0.89 3.19
N GLY A 34 1.20 -0.58 3.29
CA GLY A 34 0.22 -1.43 3.95
C GLY A 34 -0.37 -2.42 2.95
N TRP A 35 -0.42 -3.69 3.31
CA TRP A 35 -1.05 -4.74 2.51
C TRP A 35 -1.99 -5.56 3.38
N SER A 36 -3.06 -6.08 2.80
CA SER A 36 -3.93 -7.01 3.52
C SER A 36 -3.98 -8.31 2.73
N TYR A 37 -3.65 -9.41 3.38
CA TYR A 37 -3.95 -10.72 2.82
C TYR A 37 -5.46 -10.93 2.90
N HIS A 38 -6.13 -10.89 1.75
CA HIS A 38 -7.48 -11.42 1.67
C HIS A 38 -7.34 -12.85 1.12
N PRO A 39 -7.32 -13.90 1.96
CA PRO A 39 -7.54 -15.22 1.43
C PRO A 39 -8.89 -15.14 0.72
N THR A 40 -8.94 -15.56 -0.54
CA THR A 40 -10.14 -15.53 -1.40
C THR A 40 -11.25 -16.48 -0.94
N TRP A 41 -11.26 -16.90 0.33
CA TRP A 41 -12.36 -17.61 0.95
C TRP A 41 -13.30 -16.65 1.71
N SER A 42 -13.86 -15.67 1.01
CA SER A 42 -14.86 -14.77 1.59
C SER A 42 -16.24 -15.44 1.59
N TYR A 43 -16.57 -16.16 2.66
CA TYR A 43 -17.95 -16.65 2.89
C TYR A 43 -18.90 -15.62 3.49
N THR A 44 -18.42 -14.42 3.81
CA THR A 44 -19.24 -13.44 4.52
C THR A 44 -19.08 -12.07 3.89
N THR A 45 -20.06 -11.66 3.08
CA THR A 45 -20.76 -10.35 3.15
C THR A 45 -21.33 -9.97 1.77
N VAL A 46 -22.66 -10.09 1.68
CA VAL A 46 -23.58 -9.61 0.62
C VAL A 46 -23.57 -10.36 -0.72
N GLY A 47 -24.73 -10.95 -1.04
CA GLY A 47 -24.98 -11.71 -2.26
C GLY A 47 -24.87 -10.91 -3.55
N ASN A 48 -24.79 -11.68 -4.65
CA ASN A 48 -24.70 -11.29 -6.05
C ASN A 48 -23.37 -10.71 -6.53
N MET A 49 -22.40 -11.57 -6.90
CA MET A 49 -21.57 -11.34 -8.10
C MET A 49 -20.80 -12.59 -8.58
N TYR A 50 -21.47 -13.71 -8.82
CA TYR A 50 -21.00 -14.66 -9.85
C TYR A 50 -22.23 -15.23 -10.55
N PRO A 51 -22.36 -15.11 -11.89
CA PRO A 51 -23.20 -16.04 -12.60
C PRO A 51 -22.51 -17.41 -12.47
N ALA A 52 -23.14 -18.35 -11.79
CA ALA A 52 -22.65 -19.73 -11.78
C ALA A 52 -22.54 -20.20 -13.25
N PRO A 53 -21.36 -20.58 -13.77
CA PRO A 53 -21.33 -21.42 -14.94
C PRO A 53 -22.07 -22.70 -14.53
N SER A 54 -23.01 -23.15 -15.35
CA SER A 54 -23.87 -24.30 -15.06
C SER A 54 -23.06 -25.50 -14.57
N ALA A 55 -23.00 -25.68 -13.25
CA ALA A 55 -22.37 -26.80 -12.60
C ALA A 55 -23.38 -27.31 -11.58
N VAL A 56 -23.87 -28.51 -11.86
CA VAL A 56 -24.78 -29.30 -11.06
C VAL A 56 -24.29 -29.32 -9.61
N LEU A 57 -25.09 -28.79 -8.68
CA LEU A 57 -24.91 -29.09 -7.26
C LEU A 57 -25.42 -30.52 -7.03
N PRO A 58 -24.61 -31.47 -6.49
CA PRO A 58 -25.11 -32.78 -6.13
C PRO A 58 -26.16 -32.66 -5.02
N SER A 59 -27.23 -33.46 -5.12
CA SER A 59 -28.49 -33.34 -4.35
C SER A 59 -28.43 -33.80 -2.89
N SER A 60 -27.28 -33.76 -2.23
CA SER A 60 -27.12 -34.19 -0.84
C SER A 60 -25.99 -33.42 -0.17
N TRP A 61 -26.35 -32.28 0.40
CA TRP A 61 -25.50 -31.55 1.34
C TRP A 61 -25.44 -32.32 2.67
N ASP A 62 -24.27 -32.84 3.03
CA ASP A 62 -24.01 -33.50 4.32
C ASP A 62 -23.51 -32.47 5.36
N PRO A 63 -24.02 -32.47 6.60
CA PRO A 63 -23.73 -31.43 7.61
C PRO A 63 -22.39 -31.58 8.35
N ILE A 64 -21.53 -32.52 7.96
CA ILE A 64 -20.16 -32.64 8.50
C ILE A 64 -19.17 -32.29 7.37
N MET A 65 -19.09 -30.99 7.09
CA MET A 65 -18.01 -30.41 6.29
C MET A 65 -16.67 -30.69 6.98
N THR A 66 -15.81 -31.46 6.33
CA THR A 66 -14.38 -31.13 6.39
C THR A 66 -14.11 -30.47 5.05
N ASP A 67 -13.73 -29.19 5.08
CA ASP A 67 -13.29 -28.51 3.86
C ASP A 67 -12.27 -29.41 3.14
N PRO A 68 -12.32 -29.54 1.79
CA PRO A 68 -11.24 -30.17 1.08
C PRO A 68 -9.93 -29.48 1.50
N PRO A 69 -8.87 -30.24 1.85
CA PRO A 69 -7.61 -29.63 2.23
C PRO A 69 -7.14 -28.70 1.10
N PRO A 70 -6.57 -27.53 1.43
CA PRO A 70 -6.11 -26.58 0.43
C PRO A 70 -5.17 -27.29 -0.56
N PRO A 71 -5.23 -26.96 -1.87
CA PRO A 71 -4.38 -27.60 -2.86
C PRO A 71 -2.90 -27.42 -2.48
N GLU A 72 -2.22 -28.53 -2.23
CA GLU A 72 -0.89 -28.62 -1.63
C GLU A 72 0.28 -28.19 -2.52
N HIS A 73 0.05 -27.39 -3.57
CA HIS A 73 1.08 -26.91 -4.49
C HIS A 73 0.81 -25.50 -5.03
N GLU A 74 0.33 -24.58 -4.18
CA GLU A 74 0.45 -23.16 -4.50
C GLU A 74 1.87 -22.74 -4.14
N THR A 75 2.66 -22.29 -5.11
CA THR A 75 3.89 -21.54 -4.79
C THR A 75 3.44 -20.40 -3.91
N GLU A 76 3.69 -20.49 -2.60
CA GLU A 76 3.39 -19.45 -1.64
C GLU A 76 4.24 -18.25 -2.04
N VAL A 77 3.70 -17.41 -2.91
CA VAL A 77 4.28 -16.13 -3.24
C VAL A 77 4.28 -15.40 -1.91
N ASP A 78 5.47 -15.19 -1.35
CA ASP A 78 5.66 -14.41 -0.14
C ASP A 78 5.09 -13.02 -0.42
N ALA A 79 3.83 -12.82 -0.03
CA ALA A 79 3.05 -11.64 -0.35
C ALA A 79 3.70 -10.41 0.28
N GLU A 80 4.29 -10.56 1.47
CA GLU A 80 5.07 -9.51 2.11
C GLU A 80 6.29 -9.14 1.28
N ALA A 81 7.08 -10.12 0.83
CA ALA A 81 8.24 -9.86 -0.02
C ALA A 81 7.84 -9.23 -1.37
N ALA A 82 6.76 -9.69 -1.99
CA ALA A 82 6.25 -9.13 -3.24
C ALA A 82 5.82 -7.65 -3.07
N VAL A 83 5.10 -7.35 -2.00
CA VAL A 83 4.67 -5.99 -1.66
C VAL A 83 5.86 -5.09 -1.33
N ARG A 84 6.81 -5.59 -0.53
CA ARG A 84 8.05 -4.87 -0.21
C ARG A 84 8.84 -4.56 -1.47
N ASN A 85 9.00 -5.53 -2.37
CA ASN A 85 9.69 -5.34 -3.65
C ASN A 85 9.03 -4.24 -4.51
N ALA A 86 7.69 -4.12 -4.49
CA ALA A 86 7.00 -3.06 -5.21
C ALA A 86 7.28 -1.66 -4.62
N ALA A 87 7.33 -1.56 -3.30
CA ALA A 87 7.72 -0.31 -2.64
C ALA A 87 9.21 0.02 -2.88
N ASP A 88 10.08 -0.98 -2.79
CA ASP A 88 11.52 -0.85 -3.10
C ASP A 88 11.76 -0.42 -4.55
N ALA A 89 10.98 -0.93 -5.51
CA ALA A 89 11.09 -0.50 -6.91
C ALA A 89 10.77 1.00 -7.07
N THR A 90 9.73 1.49 -6.39
CA THR A 90 9.37 2.92 -6.39
C THR A 90 10.48 3.78 -5.79
N VAL A 91 11.04 3.36 -4.65
CA VAL A 91 12.16 4.05 -3.99
C VAL A 91 13.41 4.02 -4.86
N THR A 92 13.76 2.87 -5.40
CA THR A 92 14.94 2.67 -6.24
C THR A 92 14.89 3.57 -7.46
N GLN A 93 13.74 3.67 -8.13
CA GLN A 93 13.56 4.57 -9.26
C GLN A 93 13.93 6.02 -8.91
N VAL A 94 13.46 6.54 -7.77
CA VAL A 94 13.75 7.91 -7.32
C VAL A 94 15.23 8.08 -6.99
N LEU A 95 15.84 7.12 -6.30
CA LEU A 95 17.24 7.19 -5.90
C LEU A 95 18.19 7.13 -7.11
N GLU A 96 17.87 6.31 -8.12
CA GLU A 96 18.62 6.26 -9.37
C GLU A 96 18.52 7.56 -10.18
N GLU A 97 17.34 8.18 -10.22
CA GLU A 97 17.14 9.50 -10.84
C GLU A 97 18.01 10.56 -10.14
N ASP A 98 18.03 10.54 -8.81
CA ASP A 98 18.82 11.47 -8.00
C ASP A 98 20.34 11.24 -8.16
N GLU A 99 20.79 9.99 -8.22
CA GLU A 99 22.19 9.64 -8.47
C GLU A 99 22.64 10.15 -9.84
N LYS A 100 21.84 9.90 -10.89
CA LYS A 100 22.11 10.41 -12.25
C LYS A 100 22.15 11.94 -12.29
N ALA A 101 21.37 12.60 -11.44
CA ALA A 101 21.36 14.04 -11.29
C ALA A 101 22.49 14.58 -10.38
N GLY A 102 23.35 13.71 -9.82
CA GLY A 102 24.46 14.11 -8.94
C GLY A 102 24.00 14.65 -7.59
N ARG A 103 22.80 14.29 -7.13
CA ARG A 103 22.24 14.76 -5.86
C ARG A 103 22.82 13.97 -4.69
N THR A 104 22.93 14.62 -3.53
CA THR A 104 23.45 13.98 -2.30
C THR A 104 22.56 12.79 -1.88
N PRO A 105 23.13 11.63 -1.55
CA PRO A 105 22.35 10.47 -1.11
C PRO A 105 21.55 10.74 0.17
N VAL A 106 20.37 10.12 0.26
CA VAL A 106 19.49 10.14 1.45
C VAL A 106 19.29 8.71 1.92
N LYS A 107 19.31 8.48 3.23
CA LYS A 107 18.97 7.17 3.79
C LYS A 107 17.47 6.94 3.66
N VAL A 108 17.09 5.99 2.82
CA VAL A 108 15.70 5.52 2.66
C VAL A 108 15.63 4.05 3.06
N THR A 109 14.61 3.70 3.85
CA THR A 109 14.29 2.31 4.24
C THR A 109 12.84 2.01 3.87
N THR A 110 12.55 0.74 3.58
CA THR A 110 11.21 0.31 3.17
C THR A 110 10.64 -0.71 4.15
N GLU A 111 9.38 -0.52 4.54
CA GLU A 111 8.62 -1.43 5.39
C GLU A 111 7.31 -1.85 4.71
N ALA A 112 7.12 -3.16 4.56
CA ALA A 112 5.84 -3.75 4.21
C ALA A 112 5.18 -4.28 5.48
N VAL A 113 3.95 -3.84 5.75
CA VAL A 113 3.23 -4.16 7.00
C VAL A 113 1.85 -4.69 6.65
N GLU A 114 1.52 -5.84 7.23
CA GLU A 114 0.17 -6.40 7.09
C GLU A 114 -0.83 -5.55 7.89
N GLY A 115 -1.90 -5.11 7.23
CA GLY A 115 -2.98 -4.35 7.83
C GLY A 115 -3.68 -3.42 6.84
N HIS A 116 -4.68 -2.69 7.35
CA HIS A 116 -5.35 -1.67 6.58
C HIS A 116 -4.38 -0.50 6.30
N PRO A 117 -4.17 -0.07 5.04
CA PRO A 117 -3.11 0.89 4.69
C PRO A 117 -3.15 2.19 5.49
N ALA A 118 -4.35 2.74 5.76
CA ALA A 118 -4.44 3.97 6.54
C ALA A 118 -4.00 3.77 8.00
N GLN A 119 -4.31 2.62 8.61
CA GLN A 119 -3.93 2.35 10.00
C GLN A 119 -2.43 2.09 10.09
N VAL A 120 -1.89 1.30 9.16
CA VAL A 120 -0.45 1.07 9.02
C VAL A 120 0.33 2.38 8.97
N LEU A 121 -0.13 3.36 8.18
CA LEU A 121 0.54 4.67 8.10
C LEU A 121 0.41 5.49 9.39
N LEU A 122 -0.72 5.42 10.09
CA LEU A 122 -0.92 6.10 11.36
C LEU A 122 -0.06 5.50 12.48
N ASP A 123 0.13 4.18 12.47
CA ASP A 123 0.94 3.47 13.46
C ASP A 123 2.45 3.65 13.20
N ALA A 124 2.85 3.90 11.95
CA ALA A 124 4.23 4.11 11.56
C ALA A 124 4.81 5.50 11.93
N VAL A 125 3.97 6.45 12.38
CA VAL A 125 4.38 7.83 12.65
C VAL A 125 4.28 8.20 14.13
N THR A 126 5.22 9.02 14.59
CA THR A 126 5.17 9.70 15.89
C THR A 126 4.74 11.16 15.73
N PRO A 127 4.32 11.87 16.80
CA PRO A 127 3.99 13.29 16.70
C PRO A 127 5.14 14.21 16.23
N ALA A 128 6.39 13.74 16.27
CA ALA A 128 7.55 14.48 15.78
C ALA A 128 7.84 14.26 14.28
N ASP A 129 7.14 13.33 13.63
CA ASP A 129 7.34 13.00 12.23
C ASP A 129 6.61 13.96 11.29
N VAL A 130 6.87 13.78 10.00
CA VAL A 130 6.02 14.30 8.92
C VAL A 130 5.59 13.09 8.11
N LEU A 131 4.29 12.93 7.92
CA LEU A 131 3.70 11.89 7.08
C LEU A 131 3.43 12.45 5.68
N VAL A 132 4.04 11.85 4.67
CA VAL A 132 3.88 12.23 3.26
C VAL A 132 3.02 11.18 2.57
N VAL A 133 1.99 11.60 1.84
CA VAL A 133 1.11 10.69 1.10
C VAL A 133 0.77 11.26 -0.28
N GLY A 134 0.53 10.37 -1.24
CA GLY A 134 -0.06 10.74 -2.52
C GLY A 134 -1.50 11.26 -2.35
N SER A 135 -1.92 12.13 -3.26
CA SER A 135 -3.32 12.59 -3.36
C SER A 135 -4.30 11.48 -3.76
N ARG A 136 -3.81 10.42 -4.42
CA ARG A 136 -4.58 9.26 -4.88
C ARG A 136 -3.73 7.99 -4.77
N GLY A 137 -4.38 6.84 -4.92
CA GLY A 137 -3.72 5.54 -4.97
C GLY A 137 -4.20 4.65 -6.12
N HIS A 138 -3.91 3.34 -6.04
CA HIS A 138 -4.15 2.34 -7.11
C HIS A 138 -5.61 2.17 -7.55
N GLY A 139 -6.58 2.47 -6.68
CA GLY A 139 -8.02 2.27 -6.94
C GLY A 139 -8.81 3.53 -7.31
N GLY A 140 -8.14 4.61 -7.71
CA GLY A 140 -8.74 5.95 -7.80
C GLY A 140 -9.98 6.06 -8.71
N VAL A 141 -11.14 6.29 -8.10
CA VAL A 141 -12.38 6.76 -8.75
C VAL A 141 -12.07 8.01 -9.60
N ALA A 142 -12.54 8.05 -10.84
CA ALA A 142 -12.26 9.16 -11.77
C ALA A 142 -12.87 10.48 -11.24
N GLY A 143 -12.05 11.37 -10.68
CA GLY A 143 -12.49 12.68 -10.18
C GLY A 143 -11.44 13.44 -9.34
N ALA A 144 -11.79 14.67 -8.96
CA ALA A 144 -10.96 15.58 -8.16
C ALA A 144 -10.94 15.24 -6.64
N LEU A 145 -11.25 14.00 -6.26
CA LEU A 145 -11.38 13.58 -4.87
C LEU A 145 -10.07 12.99 -4.36
N LEU A 146 -9.72 13.30 -3.11
CA LEU A 146 -8.63 12.65 -2.37
C LEU A 146 -8.91 11.14 -2.23
N GLY A 147 -7.87 10.31 -2.27
CA GLY A 147 -7.97 8.88 -2.00
C GLY A 147 -8.44 8.59 -0.58
N SER A 148 -9.11 7.46 -0.36
CA SER A 148 -9.67 7.08 0.95
C SER A 148 -8.61 7.01 2.06
N VAL A 149 -7.43 6.44 1.75
CA VAL A 149 -6.29 6.38 2.67
C VAL A 149 -5.81 7.78 3.03
N THR A 150 -5.60 8.64 2.03
CA THR A 150 -5.19 10.03 2.20
C THR A 150 -6.19 10.83 3.06
N GLN A 151 -7.48 10.71 2.78
CA GLN A 151 -8.53 11.34 3.58
C GLN A 151 -8.49 10.89 5.04
N HIS A 152 -8.33 9.58 5.26
CA HIS A 152 -8.28 9.00 6.59
C HIS A 152 -7.07 9.52 7.37
N VAL A 153 -5.86 9.47 6.80
CA VAL A 153 -4.65 9.93 7.51
C VAL A 153 -4.67 11.44 7.78
N VAL A 154 -5.17 12.26 6.85
CA VAL A 154 -5.30 13.72 7.06
C VAL A 154 -6.20 14.04 8.26
N ASN A 155 -7.24 13.25 8.47
CA ASN A 155 -8.19 13.49 9.56
C ASN A 155 -7.73 12.93 10.92
N HIS A 156 -6.80 11.98 10.93
CA HIS A 156 -6.49 11.18 12.13
C HIS A 156 -5.02 11.19 12.55
N ALA A 157 -4.09 11.65 11.71
CA ALA A 157 -2.68 11.70 12.06
C ALA A 157 -2.42 12.68 13.21
N LEU A 158 -1.56 12.26 14.14
CA LEU A 158 -1.07 13.10 15.24
C LEU A 158 0.16 13.93 14.85
N CYS A 159 0.63 13.79 13.60
CA CYS A 159 1.77 14.51 13.04
C CYS A 159 1.34 15.34 11.81
N PRO A 160 2.13 16.35 11.40
CA PRO A 160 1.90 17.05 10.15
C PRO A 160 1.82 16.09 8.94
N VAL A 161 0.76 16.26 8.13
CA VAL A 161 0.54 15.49 6.91
C VAL A 161 0.78 16.37 5.68
N VAL A 162 1.61 15.89 4.75
CA VAL A 162 1.85 16.51 3.45
C VAL A 162 1.19 15.65 2.37
N VAL A 163 0.23 16.25 1.65
CA VAL A 163 -0.45 15.59 0.54
C VAL A 163 0.16 16.05 -0.78
N ILE A 164 0.70 15.11 -1.54
CA ILE A 164 1.34 15.39 -2.81
C ILE A 164 0.36 15.19 -3.97
N PRO A 165 0.03 16.24 -4.73
CA PRO A 165 -0.78 16.10 -5.93
C PRO A 165 -0.01 15.28 -6.98
N HIS A 166 -0.71 14.42 -7.70
CA HIS A 166 -0.15 13.85 -8.93
C HIS A 166 -0.44 14.85 -10.07
N GLY A 167 0.58 15.12 -10.89
CA GLY A 167 0.48 16.05 -12.01
C GLY A 167 -0.40 15.51 -13.14
N ARG A 168 -0.98 16.43 -13.93
CA ARG A 168 -1.45 16.16 -15.29
C ARG A 168 -0.35 16.48 -16.28
#